data_AF-A0A961P7K5-F1
#
_entry.id   AF-A0A961P7K5-F1
#
_cell.length_a   1.000
_cell.length_b   1.000
_cell.length_c   1.000
_cell.angle_alpha   90.00
_cell.angle_beta   90.00
_cell.angle_gamma   90.00
#
_symmetry.space_group_name_H-M   'P 1'
#
loop_
_entity.id
_entity.type
_entity.pdbx_description
1 polymer ?
#
loop_
_entity_poly.entity_id
_entity_poly.type
_entity_poly.pdbx_seq_one_letter_code
_entity_poly.pdbx_strand_id
1 'polypeptide(L)'
;YQFWIHTEAIGKLPRWFEAVMNTPSHHRVHHGRNARYLDANYAGVFIVWDKLFGTFVREFEGEKVDYGLVHNIGTFNPIRVAFHEWVGLFRDVFRPGLSLRQRLGYAFGPPGWSHDGSRDTSETIKARHLARHPQDRGTPGF
;
A
#
# COMPACT_ATOMS: atom_id res chain seq x y z
N TYR A 1 4.75 -19.51 7.34
CA TYR A 1 4.77 -18.22 8.05
C TYR A 1 3.58 -17.34 7.68
N GLN A 2 3.36 -17.06 6.39
CA GLN A 2 2.39 -16.06 5.93
C GLN A 2 0.94 -16.24 6.43
N PHE A 3 0.48 -17.45 6.74
CA PHE A 3 -0.93 -17.65 7.11
C PHE A 3 -1.33 -17.01 8.46
N TRP A 4 -0.61 -17.31 9.55
CA TRP A 4 -1.06 -16.98 10.92
C TRP A 4 -1.03 -15.48 11.25
N ILE A 5 -0.24 -14.69 10.51
CA ILE A 5 -0.18 -13.23 10.68
C ILE A 5 -1.45 -12.52 10.17
N HIS A 6 -2.34 -13.21 9.44
CA HIS A 6 -3.63 -12.68 9.00
C HIS A 6 -4.69 -12.83 10.10
N THR A 7 -4.56 -12.06 11.18
CA THR A 7 -5.55 -12.07 12.27
C THR A 7 -5.63 -10.72 12.98
N GLU A 8 -6.85 -10.36 13.42
CA GLU A 8 -7.10 -9.25 14.34
C GLU A 8 -7.07 -9.70 15.81
N ALA A 9 -7.14 -11.01 16.09
CA ALA A 9 -7.24 -11.53 17.46
C ALA A 9 -5.98 -11.30 18.30
N ILE A 10 -4.83 -11.17 17.63
CA ILE A 10 -3.55 -10.85 18.27
C ILE A 10 -3.26 -9.38 18.01
N GLY A 11 -3.33 -8.56 19.06
CA GLY A 11 -3.02 -7.13 18.99
C GLY A 11 -1.55 -6.90 18.65
N LYS A 12 -0.68 -6.87 19.66
CA LYS A 12 0.78 -6.71 19.50
C LYS A 12 1.53 -7.84 20.17
N LEU A 13 2.69 -8.15 19.63
CA LEU A 13 3.63 -9.12 20.21
C LEU A 13 4.73 -8.40 21.01
N PRO A 14 5.50 -9.12 21.85
CA PRO A 14 6.61 -8.53 22.58
C PRO A 14 7.57 -7.76 21.67
N ARG A 15 8.08 -6.62 22.15
CA ARG A 15 8.87 -5.66 21.35
C ARG A 15 10.07 -6.27 20.65
N TRP A 16 10.75 -7.23 21.27
CA TRP A 16 11.90 -7.91 20.67
C TRP A 16 11.50 -8.76 19.46
N PHE A 17 10.28 -9.33 19.47
CA PHE A 17 9.77 -10.13 18.37
C PHE A 17 9.32 -9.21 17.23
N GLU A 18 8.57 -8.15 17.54
CA GLU A 18 8.22 -7.09 16.58
C GLU A 18 9.43 -6.31 16.05
N ALA A 19 10.58 -6.39 16.74
CA ALA A 19 11.81 -5.83 16.23
C ALA A 19 12.28 -6.54 14.95
N VAL A 20 12.09 -7.87 14.87
CA VAL A 20 12.70 -8.74 13.85
C VAL A 20 11.68 -9.35 12.89
N MET A 21 10.52 -9.75 13.40
CA MET A 21 9.52 -10.56 12.70
C MET A 21 8.35 -9.70 12.20
N ASN A 22 7.76 -10.08 11.06
CA ASN A 22 6.46 -9.55 10.63
C ASN A 22 5.36 -10.13 11.53
N THR A 23 4.58 -9.29 12.20
CA THR A 23 3.58 -9.73 13.19
C THR A 23 2.18 -9.43 12.69
N PRO A 24 1.12 -9.94 13.35
CA PRO A 24 -0.24 -9.59 12.97
C PRO A 24 -0.48 -8.07 12.87
N SER A 25 0.08 -7.27 13.79
CA SER A 25 0.05 -5.80 13.73
C SER A 25 0.71 -5.22 12.47
N HIS A 26 1.93 -5.65 12.15
CA HIS A 26 2.63 -5.20 10.95
C HIS A 26 1.89 -5.59 9.67
N HIS A 27 1.31 -6.78 9.66
CA HIS A 27 0.60 -7.34 8.52
C HIS A 27 -0.79 -6.73 8.31
N ARG A 28 -1.46 -6.29 9.38
CA ARG A 28 -2.67 -5.47 9.25
C ARG A 28 -2.36 -4.16 8.54
N VAL A 29 -1.27 -3.49 8.90
CA VAL A 29 -0.80 -2.29 8.18
C VAL A 29 -0.55 -2.59 6.71
N HIS A 30 0.11 -3.71 6.37
CA HIS A 30 0.32 -4.11 4.98
C HIS A 30 -0.98 -4.25 4.17
N HIS A 31 -2.03 -4.80 4.78
CA HIS A 31 -3.35 -4.94 4.15
C HIS A 31 -4.25 -3.70 4.27
N GLY A 32 -3.75 -2.65 4.92
CA GLY A 32 -4.49 -1.42 5.19
C GLY A 32 -4.57 -0.52 3.96
N ARG A 33 -5.79 -0.10 3.60
CA ARG A 33 -6.04 0.91 2.57
C ARG A 33 -6.18 2.33 3.11
N ASN A 34 -6.08 2.54 4.43
CA ASN A 34 -5.99 3.88 5.02
C ASN A 34 -4.81 4.62 4.39
N ALA A 35 -4.93 5.95 4.19
CA ALA A 35 -3.90 6.74 3.54
C ALA A 35 -2.50 6.53 4.16
N ARG A 36 -2.38 6.47 5.50
CA ARG A 36 -1.12 6.23 6.23
C ARG A 36 -0.44 4.90 5.92
N TYR A 37 -1.20 3.88 5.53
CA TYR A 37 -0.73 2.50 5.40
C TYR A 37 -0.43 2.10 3.95
N LEU A 38 -0.80 2.94 2.98
CA LEU A 38 -0.43 2.71 1.59
C LEU A 38 1.08 2.60 1.45
N ASP A 39 1.53 1.61 0.68
CA ASP A 39 2.95 1.37 0.39
C ASP A 39 3.83 1.18 1.63
N ALA A 40 3.33 0.45 2.64
CA ALA A 40 4.05 0.15 3.87
C ALA A 40 4.12 -1.36 4.18
N ASN A 41 5.15 -1.76 4.93
CA ASN A 41 5.34 -3.10 5.49
C ASN A 41 5.27 -4.24 4.46
N TYR A 42 6.17 -4.24 3.47
CA TYR A 42 6.22 -5.22 2.38
C TYR A 42 6.77 -6.59 2.77
N ALA A 43 7.60 -6.68 3.81
CA ALA A 43 8.34 -7.90 4.10
C ALA A 43 7.43 -9.01 4.62
N GLY A 44 7.44 -10.18 3.97
CA GLY A 44 6.62 -11.30 4.41
C GLY A 44 7.01 -11.87 5.77
N VAL A 45 8.31 -12.08 6.06
CA VAL A 45 8.76 -12.79 7.26
C VAL A 45 9.50 -11.90 8.25
N PHE A 46 10.52 -11.17 7.79
CA PHE A 46 11.36 -10.34 8.64
C PHE A 46 11.09 -8.87 8.39
N ILE A 47 10.47 -8.18 9.37
CA ILE A 47 10.16 -6.75 9.29
C ILE A 47 11.42 -5.86 9.28
N VAL A 48 12.59 -6.45 9.57
CA VAL A 48 13.88 -5.76 9.49
C VAL A 48 14.10 -5.14 8.11
N TRP A 49 13.64 -5.78 7.04
CA TRP A 49 13.80 -5.23 5.69
C TRP A 49 13.05 -3.91 5.52
N ASP A 50 11.81 -3.82 6.00
CA ASP A 50 11.05 -2.57 5.96
C ASP A 50 11.68 -1.47 6.80
N LYS A 51 12.29 -1.82 7.94
CA LYS A 51 13.01 -0.85 8.77
C LYS A 51 14.28 -0.36 8.09
N LEU A 52 15.00 -1.25 7.39
CA LEU A 52 16.22 -0.92 6.67
C LEU A 52 15.94 -0.04 5.44
N PHE A 53 14.87 -0.34 4.70
CA PHE A 53 14.51 0.36 3.46
C PHE A 53 13.49 1.50 3.66
N GLY A 54 13.09 1.77 4.90
CA GLY A 54 12.27 2.94 5.24
C GLY A 54 10.78 2.80 4.92
N THR A 55 10.28 1.59 4.72
CA THR A 55 8.87 1.28 4.42
C THR A 55 8.09 0.83 5.65
N PHE A 56 8.76 0.76 6.82
CA PHE A 56 8.12 0.36 8.07
C PHE A 56 7.19 1.44 8.63
N VAL A 57 5.92 1.06 8.85
CA VAL A 57 4.93 1.85 9.55
C VAL A 57 4.32 1.01 10.68
N ARG A 58 4.32 1.54 11.90
CA ARG A 58 3.63 0.91 13.03
C ARG A 58 2.12 1.12 12.91
N GLU A 59 1.34 0.12 13.34
CA GLU A 59 -0.11 0.28 13.50
C GLU A 59 -0.41 1.43 14.47
N PHE A 60 -1.37 2.28 14.09
CA PHE A 60 -1.72 3.49 14.84
C PHE A 60 -2.99 3.23 15.62
N GLU A 61 -2.92 3.36 16.94
CA GLU A 61 -4.05 3.04 17.83
C GLU A 61 -5.21 4.05 17.71
N GLY A 62 -4.95 5.24 17.16
CA GLY A 62 -5.97 6.27 16.95
C GLY A 62 -6.85 6.07 15.72
N GLU A 63 -6.59 5.04 14.90
CA GLU A 63 -7.38 4.75 13.70
C GLU A 63 -7.46 3.24 13.46
N LYS A 64 -8.68 2.72 13.24
CA LYS A 64 -8.84 1.31 12.86
C LYS A 64 -8.33 1.09 11.43
N VAL A 65 -7.64 -0.01 11.22
CA VAL A 65 -7.25 -0.46 9.87
C VAL A 65 -8.50 -0.76 9.04
N ASP A 66 -8.63 -0.11 7.90
CA ASP A 66 -9.59 -0.38 6.85
C ASP A 66 -8.89 -1.23 5.78
N TYR A 67 -9.46 -2.38 5.41
CA TYR A 67 -8.80 -3.37 4.57
C TYR A 67 -9.25 -3.31 3.12
N GLY A 68 -8.37 -3.75 2.22
CA GLY A 68 -8.70 -3.98 0.82
C GLY A 68 -7.88 -3.12 -0.12
N LEU A 69 -8.43 -2.83 -1.30
CA LEU A 69 -7.78 -2.00 -2.30
C LEU A 69 -8.31 -0.57 -2.22
N VAL A 70 -7.47 0.41 -2.60
CA VAL A 70 -7.90 1.81 -2.75
C VAL A 70 -9.07 1.90 -3.72
N HIS A 71 -9.01 1.12 -4.81
CA HIS A 71 -10.09 0.93 -5.76
C HIS A 71 -10.49 -0.55 -5.80
N ASN A 72 -11.64 -0.88 -5.22
CA ASN A 72 -12.14 -2.25 -5.20
C ASN A 72 -12.63 -2.70 -6.57
N ILE A 73 -12.31 -3.95 -6.93
CA ILE A 73 -12.54 -4.53 -8.27
C ILE A 73 -14.02 -4.90 -8.50
N GLY A 74 -14.80 -5.06 -7.43
CA GLY A 74 -16.25 -5.31 -7.49
C GLY A 74 -16.65 -6.66 -8.08
N THR A 75 -15.76 -7.65 -8.08
CA THR A 75 -16.02 -8.99 -8.62
C THR A 75 -15.31 -10.06 -7.78
N PHE A 76 -15.89 -11.27 -7.75
CA PHE A 76 -15.30 -12.45 -7.11
C PHE A 76 -14.74 -13.44 -8.13
N ASN A 77 -14.74 -13.11 -9.43
CA ASN A 77 -14.17 -13.99 -10.45
C ASN A 77 -12.62 -13.99 -10.33
N PRO A 78 -11.98 -15.15 -10.01
CA PRO A 78 -10.55 -15.20 -9.72
C PRO A 78 -9.68 -14.85 -10.91
N ILE A 79 -10.12 -15.15 -12.14
CA ILE A 79 -9.41 -14.80 -13.37
C ILE A 79 -9.40 -13.28 -13.53
N ARG A 80 -10.54 -12.61 -13.33
CA ARG A 80 -10.57 -11.14 -13.38
C ARG A 80 -9.72 -10.52 -12.29
N VAL A 81 -9.81 -11.01 -11.05
CA VAL A 81 -9.00 -10.50 -9.93
C VAL A 81 -7.51 -10.61 -10.25
N ALA A 82 -7.06 -11.75 -10.78
CA ALA A 82 -5.65 -11.96 -11.09
C ALA A 82 -5.11 -11.11 -12.26
N PHE A 83 -5.93 -10.86 -13.30
CA PHE A 83 -5.43 -10.29 -14.56
C PHE A 83 -5.90 -8.87 -14.89
N HIS A 84 -6.89 -8.30 -14.19
CA HIS A 84 -7.43 -6.98 -14.55
C HIS A 84 -6.39 -5.85 -14.51
N GLU A 85 -5.46 -5.84 -13.53
CA GLU A 85 -4.39 -4.85 -13.46
C GLU A 85 -3.39 -5.00 -14.61
N TRP A 86 -3.05 -6.23 -15.02
CA TRP A 86 -2.19 -6.47 -16.19
C TRP A 86 -2.81 -5.93 -17.48
N VAL A 87 -4.11 -6.16 -17.67
CA VAL A 87 -4.86 -5.62 -18.82
C VAL A 87 -4.93 -4.09 -18.73
N GLY A 88 -5.14 -3.54 -17.54
CA GLY A 88 -5.13 -2.09 -17.28
C GLY A 88 -3.80 -1.45 -17.65
N LEU A 89 -2.70 -2.02 -17.16
CA LEU A 89 -1.34 -1.60 -17.45
C LEU A 89 -1.04 -1.64 -18.95
N PHE A 90 -1.37 -2.75 -19.63
CA PHE A 90 -1.20 -2.87 -21.07
C PHE A 90 -1.96 -1.76 -21.80
N ARG A 91 -3.23 -1.53 -21.46
CA ARG A 91 -4.03 -0.46 -22.07
C ARG A 91 -3.41 0.93 -21.84
N ASP A 92 -2.88 1.19 -20.64
CA ASP A 92 -2.28 2.48 -20.31
C ASP A 92 -0.96 2.70 -21.08
N VAL A 93 -0.09 1.68 -21.14
CA VAL A 93 1.18 1.73 -21.89
C VAL A 93 0.95 1.90 -23.38
N PHE A 94 -0.09 1.27 -23.95
CA PHE A 94 -0.37 1.30 -25.39
C PHE A 94 -1.32 2.42 -25.83
N ARG A 95 -1.75 3.31 -24.92
CA ARG A 95 -2.64 4.43 -25.25
C ARG A 95 -2.08 5.31 -26.38
N PRO A 96 -2.92 5.78 -27.33
CA PRO A 96 -2.50 6.73 -28.35
C PRO A 96 -2.04 8.07 -27.73
N GLY A 97 -1.18 8.81 -28.45
CA GLY A 97 -0.76 10.15 -28.04
C GLY A 97 0.34 10.23 -26.97
N LEU A 98 0.84 9.09 -26.47
CA LEU A 98 1.93 9.05 -25.49
C LEU A 98 3.31 9.03 -26.14
N SER A 99 4.20 9.87 -25.63
CA SER A 99 5.64 9.79 -25.86
C SER A 99 6.25 8.52 -25.24
N LEU A 100 7.42 8.10 -25.72
CA LEU A 100 8.13 6.93 -25.17
C LEU A 100 8.37 7.05 -23.66
N ARG A 101 8.75 8.24 -23.18
CA ARG A 101 8.95 8.50 -21.74
C ARG A 101 7.68 8.29 -20.94
N GLN A 102 6.52 8.71 -21.45
CA GLN A 102 5.25 8.52 -20.76
C GLN A 102 4.84 7.04 -20.72
N ARG A 103 5.12 6.28 -21.78
CA ARG A 103 4.89 4.82 -21.81
C ARG A 103 5.75 4.09 -20.77
N LEU A 104 7.03 4.45 -20.69
CA LEU A 104 7.94 3.93 -19.65
C LEU A 104 7.46 4.33 -18.25
N GLY A 105 6.91 5.53 -18.09
CA GLY A 105 6.30 5.98 -16.84
C GLY A 105 5.13 5.08 -16.41
N TYR A 106 4.27 4.65 -17.33
CA TYR A 106 3.22 3.68 -17.01
C TYR A 106 3.77 2.29 -16.68
N ALA A 107 4.81 1.83 -17.38
CA ALA A 107 5.36 0.49 -17.19
C ALA A 107 6.16 0.33 -15.88
N PHE A 108 6.87 1.38 -15.45
CA PHE A 108 7.83 1.30 -14.34
C PHE A 108 7.56 2.29 -13.20
N GLY A 109 6.64 3.23 -13.39
CA GLY A 109 6.23 4.17 -12.35
C GLY A 109 5.40 3.48 -11.26
N PRO A 110 5.22 4.15 -10.11
CA PRO A 110 4.39 3.62 -9.03
C PRO A 110 2.93 3.49 -9.48
N PRO A 111 2.15 2.60 -8.85
CA PRO A 111 0.69 2.56 -9.04
C PRO A 111 0.08 3.96 -8.87
N GLY A 112 -0.87 4.28 -9.74
CA GLY A 112 -1.50 5.61 -9.77
C GLY A 112 -0.70 6.68 -10.51
N TRP A 113 0.52 6.41 -10.99
CA TRP A 113 1.21 7.34 -11.88
C TRP A 113 0.42 7.57 -13.17
N SER A 114 0.38 8.82 -13.63
CA SER A 114 -0.27 9.19 -14.89
C SER A 114 0.45 10.39 -15.52
N HIS A 115 0.54 10.36 -16.85
CA HIS A 115 1.23 11.40 -17.63
C HIS A 115 0.59 12.80 -17.54
N ASP A 116 -0.67 12.87 -17.12
CA ASP A 116 -1.51 14.06 -17.05
C ASP A 116 -1.93 14.43 -15.62
N GLY A 117 -1.49 13.66 -14.61
CA GLY A 117 -1.87 13.87 -13.21
C GLY A 117 -3.34 13.54 -12.90
N SER A 118 -4.03 12.81 -13.80
CA SER A 118 -5.43 12.42 -13.60
C SER A 118 -5.65 11.36 -12.52
N ARG A 119 -4.58 10.73 -12.03
CA ARG A 119 -4.59 9.66 -11.03
C ARG A 119 -3.67 9.99 -9.88
N ASP A 120 -3.94 9.37 -8.73
CA ASP A 120 -3.18 9.59 -7.51
C ASP A 120 -2.30 8.39 -7.18
N THR A 121 -1.02 8.64 -6.97
CA THR A 121 -0.10 7.70 -6.30
C THR A 121 -0.39 7.63 -4.80
N SER A 122 0.13 6.60 -4.12
CA SER A 122 0.07 6.51 -2.65
C SER A 122 0.60 7.77 -1.97
N GLU A 123 1.70 8.36 -2.47
CA GLU A 123 2.24 9.63 -1.97
C GLU A 123 1.26 10.79 -2.13
N THR A 124 0.58 10.87 -3.29
CA THR A 124 -0.41 11.92 -3.55
C THR A 124 -1.62 11.78 -2.64
N ILE A 125 -2.08 10.53 -2.41
CA ILE A 125 -3.17 10.23 -1.47
C ILE A 125 -2.77 10.63 -0.05
N LYS A 126 -1.56 10.28 0.40
CA LYS A 126 -1.01 10.66 1.71
C LYS A 126 -0.92 12.17 1.88
N ALA A 127 -0.37 12.88 0.90
CA ALA A 127 -0.24 14.34 0.94
C ALA A 127 -1.61 15.03 1.01
N ARG A 128 -2.60 14.55 0.23
CA ARG A 128 -3.97 15.07 0.26
C ARG A 128 -4.67 14.80 1.59
N HIS A 129 -4.43 13.63 2.19
CA HIS A 129 -4.92 13.31 3.53
C HIS A 129 -4.42 14.32 4.55
N LEU A 130 -3.10 14.54 4.61
CA LEU A 130 -2.46 15.50 5.50
C LEU A 130 -2.90 16.95 5.26
N ALA A 131 -3.15 17.34 4.02
CA ALA A 131 -3.69 18.68 3.72
C ALA A 131 -5.07 18.90 4.33
N ARG A 132 -5.89 17.83 4.42
CA ARG A 132 -7.23 17.87 5.03
C ARG A 132 -7.21 17.60 6.54
N HIS A 133 -6.19 16.90 7.03
CA HIS A 133 -6.04 16.44 8.42
C HIS A 133 -4.65 16.80 8.96
N PRO A 134 -4.31 18.09 9.11
CA PRO A 134 -2.96 18.50 9.51
C PRO A 134 -2.52 17.95 10.88
N GLN A 135 -3.49 17.63 11.75
CA GLN A 135 -3.26 17.04 13.07
C GLN A 135 -2.64 15.64 13.02
N ASP A 136 -2.74 14.93 11.89
CA ASP A 136 -2.18 13.58 11.75
C ASP A 136 -0.67 13.59 11.47
N ARG A 137 -0.09 14.77 11.20
CA ARG A 137 1.34 14.92 10.92
C ARG A 137 2.19 14.45 12.10
N GLY A 138 3.21 13.63 11.82
CA GLY A 138 4.08 13.04 12.84
C GLY A 138 3.47 11.85 13.59
N THR A 139 2.23 11.45 13.25
CA THR A 139 1.68 10.15 13.66
C THR A 139 2.18 9.05 12.72
N PRO A 140 2.12 7.76 13.08
CA PRO A 140 2.61 6.68 12.22
C PRO A 140 2.06 6.73 10.80
N GLY A 141 2.98 6.72 9.83
CA GLY A 141 2.68 6.81 8.40
C GLY A 141 2.55 8.22 7.83
N PHE A 142 2.74 9.27 8.66
CA PHE A 142 2.58 10.68 8.33
C PHE A 142 3.56 11.62 9.07
#